data_AF-A0A1A9F0E6-F1
#
_entry.id   AF-A0A1A9F0E6-F1
#
_cell.length_a   1.000
_cell.length_b   1.000
_cell.length_c   1.000
_cell.angle_alpha   90.00
_cell.angle_beta   90.00
_cell.angle_gamma   90.00
#
_symmetry.space_group_name_H-M   'P 1'
#
loop_
_entity.id
_entity.type
_entity.pdbx_description
1 polymer ?
#
loop_
_entity_poly.entity_id
_entity_poly.type
_entity_poly.pdbx_seq_one_letter_code
_entity_poly.pdbx_strand_id
1 'polypeptide(L)'
;MAVSEYNDLPTSEQTRACVVCGQRFPRAELRPWISVRPQVSALIAVDLPAWSDGDDICVGDLAIYRRRHVEALLAAERGELSSLDHEVLQSLEAGALITLSPDAVDEGMTFGERMSDRVASFGGSWTFILSFLAVLIIWMALNVSALLFRSFDPYPFILLNLVLSCVAALQAPIIMMSQRRQESKDRLRAENDYRVNLKAELEIRLLHDKIDHQLSHQWQRLAELHEIQIELLEERGRR
;
A
#
# COMPACT_ATOMS: atom_id res chain seq x y z
N MET A 1 -5.32 64.43 7.82
CA MET A 1 -4.90 63.35 6.91
C MET A 1 -4.98 62.06 7.72
N ALA A 2 -6.19 61.51 7.83
CA ALA A 2 -6.52 60.35 8.64
C ALA A 2 -6.59 59.15 7.70
N VAL A 3 -5.72 58.16 7.92
CA VAL A 3 -5.75 56.90 7.18
C VAL A 3 -6.85 56.05 7.81
N SER A 4 -7.85 55.76 6.98
CA SER A 4 -9.07 55.02 7.28
C SER A 4 -8.79 53.65 7.90
N GLU A 5 -9.33 53.44 9.10
CA GLU A 5 -9.67 52.12 9.64
C GLU A 5 -10.47 51.35 8.58
N TYR A 6 -9.90 50.25 8.08
CA TYR A 6 -10.64 49.29 7.27
C TYR A 6 -11.32 48.33 8.25
N ASN A 7 -12.57 48.67 8.50
CA ASN A 7 -13.59 47.96 9.27
C ASN A 7 -13.45 46.42 9.19
N ASP A 8 -13.04 45.80 10.30
CA ASP A 8 -13.21 44.37 10.56
C ASP A 8 -14.71 44.04 10.58
N LEU A 9 -15.23 43.56 9.45
CA LEU A 9 -16.56 42.96 9.37
C LEU A 9 -16.49 41.55 9.98
N PRO A 10 -17.28 41.23 11.03
CA PRO A 10 -17.40 39.85 11.47
C PRO A 10 -18.21 39.08 10.42
N THR A 11 -17.55 38.24 9.62
CA THR A 11 -18.26 37.24 8.81
C THR A 11 -18.97 36.30 9.76
N SER A 12 -20.28 36.47 9.91
CA SER A 12 -21.15 35.49 10.54
C SER A 12 -21.04 34.18 9.76
N GLU A 13 -20.17 33.27 10.21
CA GLU A 13 -20.08 31.91 9.68
C GLU A 13 -21.46 31.26 9.86
N GLN A 14 -22.21 31.14 8.77
CA GLN A 14 -23.51 30.48 8.77
C GLN A 14 -23.27 28.98 9.04
N THR A 15 -23.35 28.58 10.30
CA THR A 15 -23.28 27.18 10.71
C THR A 15 -24.57 26.45 10.32
N ARG A 16 -24.46 25.26 9.74
CA ARG A 16 -25.60 24.36 9.50
C ARG A 16 -25.43 23.07 10.31
N ALA A 17 -26.52 22.34 10.51
CA ALA A 17 -26.49 21.08 11.25
C ALA A 17 -26.21 19.90 10.31
N CYS A 18 -25.40 18.96 10.76
CA CYS A 18 -25.26 17.66 10.11
C CYS A 18 -26.54 16.84 10.34
N VAL A 19 -27.10 16.25 9.28
CA VAL A 19 -28.30 15.42 9.36
C VAL A 19 -28.07 14.11 10.15
N VAL A 20 -26.83 13.63 10.20
CA VAL A 20 -26.46 12.35 10.84
C VAL A 20 -26.24 12.54 12.34
N CYS A 21 -25.25 13.34 12.75
CA CYS A 21 -24.96 13.54 14.18
C CYS A 21 -25.77 14.67 14.85
N GLY A 22 -26.50 15.50 14.09
CA GLY A 22 -27.27 16.63 14.62
C GLY A 22 -26.45 17.81 15.14
N GLN A 23 -25.11 17.72 15.11
CA GLN A 23 -24.23 18.81 15.55
C GLN A 23 -24.10 19.92 14.49
N ARG A 24 -23.79 21.14 14.94
CA ARG A 24 -23.60 22.30 14.06
C ARG A 24 -22.13 22.46 13.68
N PHE A 25 -21.87 22.62 12.39
CA PHE A 25 -20.53 22.82 11.84
C PHE A 25 -20.48 24.07 10.96
N PRO A 26 -19.30 24.69 10.80
CA PRO A 26 -19.07 25.69 9.76
C PRO A 26 -19.36 25.10 8.37
N ARG A 27 -19.87 25.91 7.45
CA ARG A 27 -20.18 25.47 6.06
C ARG A 27 -19.00 24.82 5.34
N ALA A 28 -17.76 25.17 5.68
CA ALA A 28 -16.55 24.56 5.09
C ALA A 28 -16.38 23.07 5.43
N GLU A 29 -16.88 22.64 6.59
CA GLU A 29 -16.78 21.27 7.11
C GLU A 29 -18.01 20.42 6.79
N LEU A 30 -18.99 21.01 6.11
CA LEU A 30 -20.19 20.32 5.65
C LEU A 30 -20.09 19.99 4.17
N ARG A 31 -20.72 18.90 3.78
CA ARG A 31 -20.85 18.43 2.41
C ARG A 31 -22.34 18.33 2.09
N PRO A 32 -22.83 19.07 1.10
CA PRO A 32 -24.23 18.97 0.69
C PRO A 32 -24.50 17.60 0.04
N TRP A 33 -25.75 17.12 0.11
CA TRP A 33 -26.22 15.89 -0.53
C TRP A 33 -25.65 15.68 -1.94
N ILE A 34 -25.74 16.71 -2.79
CA ILE A 34 -25.32 16.64 -4.21
C ILE A 34 -23.82 16.36 -4.41
N SER A 35 -22.99 16.65 -3.40
CA SER A 35 -21.55 16.39 -3.42
C SER A 35 -21.17 14.99 -2.92
N VAL A 36 -22.11 14.28 -2.29
CA VAL A 36 -21.92 12.92 -1.80
C VAL A 36 -22.10 11.94 -2.95
N ARG A 37 -21.19 10.96 -3.05
CA ARG A 37 -21.23 9.94 -4.11
C ARG A 37 -22.54 9.13 -4.03
N PRO A 38 -23.18 8.77 -5.15
CA PRO A 38 -24.47 8.09 -5.15
C PRO A 38 -24.51 6.81 -4.31
N GLN A 39 -23.45 6.00 -4.37
CA GLN A 39 -23.37 4.73 -3.64
C GLN A 39 -23.33 4.95 -2.12
N VAL A 40 -22.58 5.96 -1.66
CA VAL A 40 -22.52 6.35 -0.25
C VAL A 40 -23.84 7.00 0.17
N SER A 41 -24.45 7.80 -0.72
CA SER A 41 -25.74 8.42 -0.48
C SER A 41 -26.86 7.38 -0.31
N ALA A 42 -26.86 6.33 -1.12
CA ALA A 42 -27.78 5.21 -0.99
C ALA A 42 -27.59 4.48 0.35
N LEU A 43 -26.35 4.29 0.80
CA LEU A 43 -26.06 3.70 2.11
C LEU A 43 -26.57 4.57 3.27
N ILE A 44 -26.39 5.90 3.18
CA ILE A 44 -26.94 6.83 4.17
C ILE A 44 -28.47 6.78 4.16
N ALA A 45 -29.10 6.72 2.98
CA ALA A 45 -30.56 6.67 2.84
C ALA A 45 -31.18 5.40 3.46
N VAL A 46 -30.44 4.30 3.51
CA VAL A 46 -30.87 3.06 4.19
C VAL A 46 -30.97 3.28 5.71
N ASP A 47 -30.00 3.97 6.30
CA ASP A 47 -29.98 4.22 7.76
C ASP A 47 -30.87 5.42 8.15
N LEU A 48 -30.96 6.43 7.28
CA LEU A 48 -31.68 7.69 7.47
C LEU A 48 -32.57 7.96 6.24
N PRO A 49 -33.83 7.49 6.24
CA PRO A 49 -34.76 7.71 5.13
C PRO A 49 -35.11 9.18 4.87
N ALA A 50 -34.78 10.07 5.81
CA ALA A 50 -34.95 11.52 5.67
C ALA A 50 -33.85 12.19 4.82
N TRP A 51 -32.76 11.47 4.50
CA TRP A 51 -31.65 11.98 3.70
C TRP A 51 -32.13 12.33 2.29
N SER A 52 -32.17 13.64 1.99
CA SER A 52 -32.79 14.19 0.78
C SER A 52 -32.16 15.52 0.35
N ASP A 53 -32.71 16.13 -0.72
CA ASP A 53 -32.13 17.32 -1.33
C ASP A 53 -32.13 18.52 -0.38
N GLY A 54 -30.97 19.14 -0.21
CA GLY A 54 -30.75 20.26 0.73
C GLY A 54 -30.16 19.89 2.09
N ASP A 55 -30.01 18.60 2.39
CA ASP A 55 -29.33 18.11 3.60
C ASP A 55 -27.81 18.23 3.49
N ASP A 56 -27.17 18.43 4.65
CA ASP A 56 -25.72 18.53 4.79
C ASP A 56 -25.22 17.44 5.75
N ILE A 57 -24.05 16.86 5.42
CA ILE A 57 -23.35 15.89 6.26
C ILE A 57 -21.94 16.42 6.60
N CYS A 58 -21.47 16.24 7.83
CA CYS A 58 -20.10 16.67 8.20
C CYS A 58 -19.05 15.72 7.61
N VAL A 59 -17.80 16.21 7.46
CA VAL A 59 -16.68 15.41 6.93
C VAL A 59 -16.45 14.14 7.76
N GLY A 60 -16.63 14.20 9.08
CA GLY A 60 -16.45 13.06 10.00
C GLY A 60 -17.47 11.94 9.74
N ASP A 61 -18.77 12.25 9.79
CA ASP A 61 -19.82 11.27 9.54
C ASP A 61 -19.76 10.73 8.10
N LEU A 62 -19.44 11.60 7.13
CA LEU A 62 -19.25 11.18 5.75
C LEU A 62 -18.08 10.20 5.59
N ALA A 63 -17.00 10.37 6.36
CA ALA A 63 -15.88 9.42 6.36
C ALA A 63 -16.32 8.04 6.85
N ILE A 64 -17.13 7.97 7.91
CA ILE A 64 -17.67 6.71 8.45
C ILE A 64 -18.49 5.97 7.39
N TYR A 65 -19.41 6.66 6.70
CA TYR A 65 -20.22 6.05 5.66
C TYR A 65 -19.40 5.62 4.43
N ARG A 66 -18.38 6.40 4.06
CA ARG A 66 -17.44 6.01 3.00
C ARG A 66 -16.69 4.73 3.36
N ARG A 67 -16.16 4.63 4.58
CA ARG A 67 -15.48 3.42 5.05
C ARG A 67 -16.40 2.23 5.05
N ARG A 68 -17.61 2.35 5.60
CA ARG A 68 -18.61 1.26 5.61
C ARG A 68 -18.97 0.80 4.19
N HIS A 69 -19.05 1.72 3.23
CA HIS A 69 -19.28 1.36 1.84
C HIS A 69 -18.12 0.54 1.25
N VAL A 70 -16.87 0.97 1.46
CA VAL A 70 -15.68 0.25 0.98
C VAL A 70 -15.54 -1.11 1.69
N GLU A 71 -15.77 -1.16 3.00
CA GLU A 71 -15.82 -2.41 3.78
C GLU A 71 -16.85 -3.39 3.22
N ALA A 72 -18.06 -2.92 2.91
CA ALA A 72 -19.11 -3.76 2.35
C ALA A 72 -18.74 -4.31 0.96
N LEU A 73 -18.07 -3.50 0.12
CA LEU A 73 -17.57 -3.96 -1.18
C LEU A 73 -16.50 -5.06 -1.02
N LEU A 74 -15.54 -4.84 -0.13
CA LEU A 74 -14.47 -5.82 0.13
C LEU A 74 -15.02 -7.11 0.74
N ALA A 75 -15.95 -7.00 1.70
CA ALA A 75 -16.59 -8.16 2.34
C ALA A 75 -17.44 -8.97 1.35
N ALA A 76 -18.10 -8.32 0.40
CA ALA A 76 -18.88 -9.02 -0.63
C ALA A 76 -18.00 -9.88 -1.56
N GLU A 77 -16.76 -9.48 -1.82
CA GLU A 77 -15.85 -10.23 -2.70
C GLU A 77 -14.98 -11.25 -1.95
N ARG A 78 -14.47 -10.87 -0.77
CA ARG A 78 -13.46 -11.64 -0.04
C ARG A 78 -14.01 -12.37 1.19
N GLY A 79 -15.27 -12.13 1.57
CA GLY A 79 -15.87 -12.68 2.77
C GLY A 79 -15.35 -12.00 4.04
N GLU A 80 -14.32 -12.59 4.66
CA GLU A 80 -13.71 -12.06 5.88
C GLU A 80 -12.56 -11.08 5.58
N LEU A 81 -12.59 -9.91 6.21
CA LEU A 81 -11.56 -8.89 6.05
C LEU A 81 -10.35 -9.20 6.95
N SER A 82 -9.16 -9.21 6.36
CA SER A 82 -7.89 -9.38 7.07
C SER A 82 -7.48 -8.10 7.82
N SER A 83 -6.49 -8.18 8.71
CA SER A 83 -5.94 -7.00 9.38
C SER A 83 -5.33 -6.00 8.40
N LEU A 84 -4.71 -6.49 7.31
CA LEU A 84 -4.15 -5.65 6.26
C LEU A 84 -5.24 -4.85 5.52
N ASP A 85 -6.42 -5.44 5.32
CA ASP A 85 -7.55 -4.74 4.67
C ASP A 85 -8.02 -3.57 5.53
N HIS A 86 -8.15 -3.78 6.85
CA HIS A 86 -8.51 -2.73 7.81
C HIS A 86 -7.47 -1.59 7.84
N GLU A 87 -6.19 -1.91 7.74
CA GLU A 87 -5.13 -0.90 7.65
C GLU A 87 -5.25 -0.05 6.37
N VAL A 88 -5.54 -0.68 5.22
CA VAL A 88 -5.77 0.06 3.97
C VAL A 88 -7.00 0.95 4.07
N LEU A 89 -8.10 0.45 4.63
CA LEU A 89 -9.33 1.21 4.87
C LEU A 89 -9.07 2.46 5.71
N GLN A 90 -8.29 2.33 6.79
CA GLN A 90 -7.91 3.46 7.64
C GLN A 90 -7.03 4.47 6.89
N SER A 91 -6.11 3.99 6.04
CA SER A 91 -5.21 4.87 5.28
C SER A 91 -5.93 5.68 4.18
N LEU A 92 -7.05 5.17 3.65
CA LEU A 92 -7.89 5.88 2.67
C LEU A 92 -8.57 7.11 3.27
N GLU A 93 -8.99 7.03 4.54
CA GLU A 93 -9.61 8.16 5.25
C GLU A 93 -8.63 9.31 5.50
N ALA A 94 -7.37 8.97 5.81
CA ALA A 94 -6.33 9.95 6.12
C ALA A 94 -5.76 10.68 4.89
N GLY A 95 -6.10 10.26 3.67
CA GLY A 95 -5.50 10.78 2.44
C GLY A 95 -3.97 10.59 2.37
N ALA A 96 -3.43 9.69 3.20
CA ALA A 96 -2.00 9.50 3.34
C ALA A 96 -1.42 8.72 2.14
N LEU A 97 -0.25 9.14 1.66
CA LEU A 97 0.58 8.33 0.78
C LEU A 97 1.02 7.08 1.55
N ILE A 98 0.61 5.89 1.11
CA ILE A 98 1.18 4.64 1.60
C ILE A 98 2.52 4.48 0.89
N THR A 99 3.54 5.15 1.41
CA THR A 99 4.92 4.93 0.99
C THR A 99 5.71 4.57 2.24
N LEU A 100 5.50 3.36 2.76
CA LEU A 100 6.51 2.78 3.65
C LEU A 100 7.67 2.34 2.78
N SER A 101 8.81 3.01 2.93
CA SER A 101 10.06 2.57 2.31
C SER A 101 10.53 1.29 3.03
N PRO A 102 10.70 0.15 2.34
CA PRO A 102 11.22 -1.07 2.95
C PRO A 102 12.61 -0.90 3.58
N ASP A 103 13.33 0.15 3.20
CA ASP A 103 14.68 0.46 3.63
C ASP A 103 14.77 0.99 5.07
N ALA A 104 13.65 1.42 5.67
CA ALA A 104 13.62 1.85 7.08
C ALA A 104 13.96 0.70 8.06
N VAL A 105 13.92 -0.55 7.61
CA VAL A 105 14.25 -1.74 8.41
C VAL A 105 15.75 -1.84 8.70
N ASP A 106 16.62 -1.19 7.90
CA ASP A 106 18.07 -1.28 8.09
C ASP A 106 18.63 -0.35 9.19
N GLU A 107 17.83 0.58 9.72
CA GLU A 107 18.28 1.52 10.76
C GLU A 107 18.53 0.85 12.13
N GLY A 108 17.94 -0.33 12.37
CA GLY A 108 18.02 -1.06 13.65
C GLY A 108 19.04 -2.20 13.73
N MET A 109 19.88 -2.41 12.71
CA MET A 109 20.72 -3.62 12.61
C MET A 109 21.75 -3.74 13.74
N THR A 110 21.79 -4.90 14.40
CA THR A 110 22.86 -5.26 15.33
C THR A 110 24.18 -5.51 14.58
N PHE A 111 25.31 -5.43 15.29
CA PHE A 111 26.63 -5.73 14.70
C PHE A 111 26.70 -7.16 14.15
N GLY A 112 26.11 -8.13 14.86
CA GLY A 112 26.07 -9.54 14.45
C GLY A 112 25.33 -9.71 13.12
N GLU A 113 24.17 -9.09 12.97
CA GLU A 113 23.37 -9.16 11.73
C GLU A 113 24.07 -8.50 10.54
N ARG A 114 24.75 -7.37 10.76
CA ARG A 114 25.57 -6.70 9.73
C ARG A 114 26.71 -7.61 9.27
N MET A 115 27.37 -8.30 10.21
CA MET A 115 28.48 -9.20 9.89
C MET A 115 27.98 -10.47 9.19
N SER A 116 26.90 -11.08 9.68
CA SER A 116 26.31 -12.28 9.06
C SER A 116 25.90 -12.04 7.60
N ASP A 117 25.27 -10.90 7.27
CA ASP A 117 24.89 -10.60 5.88
C ASP A 117 26.10 -10.38 4.97
N ARG A 118 27.17 -9.75 5.48
CA ARG A 118 28.41 -9.61 4.71
C ARG A 118 29.09 -10.96 4.48
N VAL A 119 29.14 -11.81 5.51
CA VAL A 119 29.74 -13.15 5.41
C VAL A 119 28.91 -14.05 4.48
N ALA A 120 27.58 -13.99 4.56
CA ALA A 120 26.68 -14.75 3.69
C ALA A 120 26.78 -14.29 2.23
N SER A 121 26.79 -12.97 1.98
CA SER A 121 26.91 -12.44 0.61
C SER A 121 28.29 -12.71 -0.01
N PHE A 122 29.37 -12.65 0.79
CA PHE A 122 30.70 -13.05 0.34
C PHE A 122 30.81 -14.56 0.09
N GLY A 123 30.31 -15.38 1.02
CA GLY A 123 30.33 -16.84 0.93
C GLY A 123 29.46 -17.40 -0.20
N GLY A 124 28.44 -16.66 -0.64
CA GLY A 124 27.58 -17.01 -1.77
C GLY A 124 28.13 -16.61 -3.16
N SER A 125 29.29 -15.96 -3.23
CA SER A 125 29.85 -15.52 -4.51
C SER A 125 30.56 -16.65 -5.26
N TRP A 126 30.36 -16.71 -6.58
CA TRP A 126 31.11 -17.60 -7.48
C TRP A 126 32.62 -17.40 -7.40
N THR A 127 33.09 -16.17 -7.18
CA THR A 127 34.53 -15.87 -7.04
C THR A 127 35.11 -16.47 -5.76
N PHE A 128 34.34 -16.47 -4.66
CA PHE A 128 34.76 -17.09 -3.41
C PHE A 128 34.89 -18.60 -3.58
N ILE A 129 33.88 -19.26 -4.17
CA ILE A 129 33.88 -20.72 -4.40
C ILE A 129 35.11 -21.15 -5.21
N LEU A 130 35.41 -20.47 -6.31
CA LEU A 130 36.55 -20.81 -7.17
C LEU A 130 37.89 -20.55 -6.48
N SER A 131 38.02 -19.44 -5.75
CA SER A 131 39.25 -19.13 -4.99
C SER A 131 39.49 -20.13 -3.87
N PHE A 132 38.43 -20.54 -3.16
CA PHE A 132 38.49 -21.52 -2.09
C PHE A 132 38.92 -22.89 -2.63
N LEU A 133 38.35 -23.33 -3.76
CA LEU A 133 38.75 -24.55 -4.44
C LEU A 133 40.22 -24.51 -4.86
N ALA A 134 40.69 -23.39 -5.42
CA ALA A 134 42.09 -23.22 -5.81
C ALA A 134 43.03 -23.33 -4.60
N VAL A 135 42.69 -22.72 -3.47
CA VAL A 135 43.45 -22.83 -2.21
C VAL A 135 43.53 -24.28 -1.74
N LEU A 136 42.43 -25.05 -1.80
CA LEU A 136 42.43 -26.47 -1.43
C LEU A 136 43.36 -27.29 -2.33
N ILE A 137 43.30 -27.06 -3.65
CA ILE A 137 44.18 -27.75 -4.62
C ILE A 137 45.65 -27.41 -4.35
N ILE A 138 45.97 -26.13 -4.11
CA ILE A 138 47.32 -25.68 -3.78
C ILE A 138 47.81 -26.33 -2.49
N TRP A 139 46.98 -26.36 -1.44
CA TRP A 139 47.31 -26.99 -0.16
C TRP A 139 47.63 -28.48 -0.32
N MET A 140 46.79 -29.21 -1.07
CA MET A 140 47.01 -30.62 -1.36
C MET A 140 48.29 -30.82 -2.17
N ALA A 141 48.52 -30.03 -3.22
CA ALA A 141 49.71 -30.12 -4.06
C ALA A 141 51.01 -29.85 -3.27
N LEU A 142 51.00 -28.86 -2.38
CA LEU A 142 52.13 -28.56 -1.50
C LEU A 142 52.41 -29.71 -0.53
N ASN A 143 51.39 -30.29 0.10
CA ASN A 143 51.60 -31.37 1.07
C ASN A 143 51.98 -32.71 0.43
N VAL A 144 51.51 -32.99 -0.80
CA VAL A 144 51.91 -34.17 -1.58
C VAL A 144 53.34 -34.03 -2.10
N SER A 145 53.74 -32.85 -2.61
CA SER A 145 55.11 -32.62 -3.08
C SER A 145 56.13 -32.55 -1.93
N ALA A 146 55.72 -32.03 -0.77
CA ALA A 146 56.52 -32.01 0.46
C ALA A 146 56.73 -33.40 1.09
N LEU A 147 56.02 -34.44 0.64
CA LEU A 147 56.21 -35.83 1.08
C LEU A 147 57.65 -36.33 0.83
N LEU A 148 58.36 -35.70 -0.10
CA LEU A 148 59.76 -35.99 -0.41
C LEU A 148 60.76 -35.48 0.64
N PHE A 149 60.37 -34.54 1.53
CA PHE A 149 61.29 -33.90 2.49
C PHE A 149 60.76 -33.83 3.94
N ARG A 150 59.45 -33.63 4.16
CA ARG A 150 58.65 -33.81 5.39
C ARG A 150 57.27 -33.16 5.16
N SER A 151 56.18 -33.92 5.12
CA SER A 151 54.84 -33.34 4.98
C SER A 151 54.31 -32.77 6.29
N PHE A 152 53.65 -31.62 6.23
CA PHE A 152 52.97 -30.98 7.36
C PHE A 152 51.59 -31.59 7.62
N ASP A 153 50.85 -31.93 6.56
CA ASP A 153 49.53 -32.59 6.60
C ASP A 153 49.53 -33.76 5.59
N PRO A 154 50.07 -34.94 5.96
CA PRO A 154 50.14 -36.10 5.06
C PRO A 154 48.73 -36.65 4.76
N TYR A 155 48.59 -37.32 3.61
CA TYR A 155 47.36 -38.04 3.25
C TYR A 155 46.96 -38.99 4.40
N PRO A 156 45.72 -38.91 4.94
CA PRO A 156 44.48 -38.38 4.35
C PRO A 156 44.08 -36.92 4.71
N PHE A 157 45.02 -36.01 5.00
CA PHE A 157 44.79 -34.57 5.28
C PHE A 157 43.86 -34.28 6.48
N ILE A 158 44.27 -34.70 7.67
CA ILE A 158 43.44 -34.59 8.89
C ILE A 158 43.25 -33.13 9.32
N LEU A 159 44.29 -32.29 9.17
CA LEU A 159 44.20 -30.88 9.55
C LEU A 159 43.26 -30.11 8.63
N LEU A 160 43.38 -30.33 7.31
CA LEU A 160 42.45 -29.73 6.34
C LEU A 160 41.01 -30.15 6.61
N ASN A 161 40.76 -31.43 6.88
CA ASN A 161 39.43 -31.91 7.22
C ASN A 161 38.88 -31.26 8.50
N LEU A 162 39.70 -31.08 9.53
CA LEU A 162 39.29 -30.41 10.77
C LEU A 162 38.88 -28.94 10.51
N VAL A 163 39.69 -28.22 9.73
CA VAL A 163 39.42 -26.82 9.39
C VAL A 163 38.14 -26.70 8.56
N LEU A 164 37.98 -27.52 7.52
CA LEU A 164 36.76 -27.54 6.70
C LEU A 164 35.51 -27.83 7.54
N SER A 165 35.58 -28.80 8.45
CA SER A 165 34.46 -29.13 9.35
C SER A 165 34.08 -27.96 10.25
N CYS A 166 35.08 -27.24 10.80
CA CYS A 166 34.86 -26.07 11.63
C CYS A 166 34.22 -24.91 10.83
N VAL A 167 34.72 -24.65 9.62
CA VAL A 167 34.17 -23.63 8.72
C VAL A 167 32.72 -23.95 8.36
N ALA A 168 32.42 -25.20 7.97
CA ALA A 168 31.06 -25.62 7.64
C ALA A 168 30.10 -25.51 8.84
N ALA A 169 30.55 -25.89 10.03
CA ALA A 169 29.74 -25.78 11.25
C ALA A 169 29.36 -24.34 11.59
N LEU A 170 30.27 -23.37 11.37
CA LEU A 170 29.98 -21.95 11.56
C LEU A 170 29.15 -21.35 10.41
N GLN A 171 29.28 -21.90 9.21
CA GLN A 171 28.59 -21.40 8.02
C GLN A 171 27.07 -21.61 8.08
N ALA A 172 26.60 -22.79 8.51
CA ALA A 172 25.18 -23.11 8.59
C ALA A 172 24.34 -22.10 9.40
N PRO A 173 24.69 -21.73 10.65
CA PRO A 173 23.92 -20.74 11.42
C PRO A 173 24.04 -19.33 10.84
N ILE A 174 25.18 -18.95 10.24
CA ILE A 174 25.32 -17.65 9.57
C ILE A 174 24.37 -17.54 8.37
N ILE A 175 24.32 -18.58 7.54
CA ILE A 175 23.37 -18.66 6.42
C ILE A 175 21.93 -18.59 6.95
N MET A 176 21.60 -19.37 7.98
CA MET A 176 20.25 -19.39 8.57
C MET A 176 19.84 -18.02 9.15
N MET A 177 20.76 -17.32 9.81
CA MET A 177 20.52 -15.96 10.32
C MET A 177 20.24 -14.97 9.18
N SER A 178 21.02 -15.04 8.10
CA SER A 178 20.81 -14.17 6.93
C SER A 178 19.51 -14.52 6.18
N GLN A 179 19.19 -15.81 6.04
CA GLN A 179 17.92 -16.28 5.44
C GLN A 179 16.70 -15.83 6.23
N ARG A 180 16.65 -16.07 7.54
CA ARG A 180 15.53 -15.63 8.40
C ARG A 180 15.30 -14.12 8.28
N ARG A 181 16.39 -13.36 8.12
CA ARG A 181 16.32 -11.91 7.94
C ARG A 181 15.79 -11.53 6.56
N GLN A 182 16.28 -12.18 5.51
CA GLN A 182 15.80 -11.96 4.15
C GLN A 182 14.30 -12.29 4.04
N GLU A 183 13.85 -13.41 4.62
CA GLU A 183 12.43 -13.78 4.72
C GLU A 183 11.59 -12.73 5.45
N SER A 184 12.14 -12.14 6.53
CA SER A 184 11.43 -11.06 7.24
C SER A 184 11.31 -9.80 6.37
N LYS A 185 12.34 -9.44 5.62
CA LYS A 185 12.29 -8.31 4.67
C LYS A 185 11.30 -8.59 3.54
N ASP A 186 11.31 -9.80 3.00
CA ASP A 186 10.44 -10.20 1.89
C ASP A 186 8.97 -10.28 2.34
N ARG A 187 8.69 -10.73 3.58
CA ARG A 187 7.35 -10.65 4.18
C ARG A 187 6.85 -9.21 4.28
N LEU A 188 7.66 -8.30 4.81
CA LEU A 188 7.28 -6.89 4.93
C LEU A 188 7.06 -6.23 3.56
N ARG A 189 7.88 -6.57 2.56
CA ARG A 189 7.69 -6.13 1.17
C ARG A 189 6.37 -6.65 0.60
N ALA A 190 6.09 -7.94 0.76
CA ALA A 190 4.85 -8.54 0.30
C ALA A 190 3.61 -7.91 0.94
N GLU A 191 3.64 -7.63 2.26
CA GLU A 191 2.56 -6.92 2.95
C GLU A 191 2.38 -5.49 2.42
N ASN A 192 3.47 -4.79 2.12
CA ASN A 192 3.41 -3.44 1.55
C ASN A 192 2.86 -3.44 0.13
N ASP A 193 3.36 -4.34 -0.73
CA ASP A 193 2.89 -4.51 -2.10
C ASP A 193 1.39 -4.85 -2.11
N TYR A 194 0.95 -5.70 -1.19
CA TYR A 194 -0.47 -5.99 -0.98
C TYR A 194 -1.28 -4.72 -0.66
N ARG A 195 -0.84 -3.92 0.32
CA ARG A 195 -1.52 -2.68 0.71
C ARG A 195 -1.63 -1.69 -0.46
N VAL A 196 -0.54 -1.50 -1.21
CA VAL A 196 -0.49 -0.60 -2.37
C VAL A 196 -1.42 -1.10 -3.47
N ASN A 197 -1.41 -2.39 -3.78
CA ASN A 197 -2.25 -2.98 -4.82
C ASN A 197 -3.73 -2.85 -4.45
N LEU A 198 -4.10 -3.23 -3.21
CA LEU A 198 -5.47 -3.10 -2.72
C LEU A 198 -5.96 -1.65 -2.77
N LYS A 199 -5.13 -0.69 -2.36
CA LYS A 199 -5.47 0.73 -2.44
C LYS A 199 -5.70 1.16 -3.89
N ALA A 200 -4.82 0.76 -4.82
CA ALA A 200 -4.95 1.08 -6.23
C ALA A 200 -6.23 0.47 -6.83
N GLU A 201 -6.55 -0.78 -6.50
CA GLU A 201 -7.79 -1.47 -6.90
C GLU A 201 -9.03 -0.68 -6.44
N LEU A 202 -9.06 -0.27 -5.17
CA LEU A 202 -10.15 0.52 -4.60
C LEU A 202 -10.27 1.90 -5.24
N GLU A 203 -9.14 2.60 -5.46
CA GLU A 203 -9.15 3.90 -6.13
C GLU A 203 -9.66 3.80 -7.58
N ILE A 204 -9.25 2.77 -8.33
CA ILE A 204 -9.74 2.51 -9.69
C ILE A 204 -11.26 2.25 -9.68
N ARG A 205 -11.75 1.41 -8.77
CA ARG A 205 -13.19 1.12 -8.65
C ARG A 205 -13.98 2.38 -8.31
N LEU A 206 -13.49 3.18 -7.37
CA LEU A 206 -14.08 4.47 -7.02
C LEU A 206 -14.06 5.47 -8.19
N LEU A 207 -13.06 5.42 -9.06
CA LEU A 207 -13.06 6.23 -10.30
C LEU A 207 -14.08 5.71 -11.30
N HIS A 208 -14.21 4.38 -11.45
CA HIS A 208 -15.19 3.75 -12.33
C HIS A 208 -16.63 4.16 -11.96
N ASP A 209 -16.98 4.05 -10.69
CA ASP A 209 -18.27 4.49 -10.14
C ASP A 209 -18.60 5.96 -10.46
N LYS A 210 -17.57 6.82 -10.44
CA LYS A 210 -17.73 8.24 -10.76
C LYS A 210 -17.95 8.44 -12.26
N ILE A 211 -17.20 7.71 -13.09
CA ILE A 211 -17.34 7.77 -14.56
C ILE A 211 -18.73 7.29 -14.97
N ASP A 212 -19.21 6.17 -14.44
CA ASP A 212 -20.54 5.63 -14.73
C ASP A 212 -21.66 6.59 -14.36
N HIS A 213 -21.53 7.23 -13.19
CA HIS A 213 -22.48 8.27 -12.78
C HIS A 213 -22.49 9.46 -13.74
N GLN A 214 -21.32 9.89 -14.23
CA GLN A 214 -21.25 10.98 -15.20
C GLN A 214 -21.80 10.58 -16.57
N LEU A 215 -21.48 9.37 -17.04
CA LEU A 215 -21.93 8.83 -18.33
C LEU A 215 -23.45 8.70 -18.38
N SER A 216 -24.09 8.18 -17.33
CA SER A 216 -25.55 8.09 -17.27
C SER A 216 -26.21 9.46 -17.41
N HIS A 217 -25.64 10.49 -16.77
CA HIS A 217 -26.14 11.86 -16.88
C HIS A 217 -25.96 12.46 -18.29
N GLN A 218 -24.89 12.09 -19.01
CA GLN A 218 -24.69 12.50 -20.41
C GLN A 218 -25.64 11.76 -21.36
N TRP A 219 -25.90 10.47 -21.13
CA TRP A 219 -26.84 9.68 -21.93
C TRP A 219 -28.26 10.22 -21.83
N GLN A 220 -28.69 10.64 -20.64
CA GLN A 220 -30.01 11.25 -20.46
C GLN A 220 -30.18 12.52 -21.29
N ARG A 221 -29.17 13.41 -21.28
CA ARG A 221 -29.18 14.64 -22.11
C ARG A 221 -29.17 14.33 -23.61
N LEU A 222 -28.43 13.30 -24.03
CA LEU A 222 -28.39 12.88 -25.42
C LEU A 222 -29.76 12.34 -25.87
N ALA A 223 -30.45 11.58 -25.01
CA ALA A 223 -31.79 11.07 -25.27
C ALA A 223 -32.82 12.20 -25.40
N GLU A 224 -32.81 13.19 -24.49
CA GLU A 224 -33.66 14.38 -24.57
C GLU A 224 -33.46 15.15 -25.88
N LEU A 225 -32.20 15.34 -26.29
CA LEU A 225 -31.90 15.99 -27.58
C LEU A 225 -32.41 15.18 -28.77
N HIS A 226 -32.35 13.84 -28.70
CA HIS A 226 -32.85 12.97 -29.77
C HIS A 226 -34.38 13.04 -29.88
N GLU A 227 -35.08 13.09 -28.75
CA GLU A 227 -36.54 13.23 -28.70
C GLU A 227 -36.99 14.55 -29.35
N ILE A 228 -36.34 15.66 -29.02
CA ILE A 228 -36.59 16.96 -29.64
C ILE A 228 -36.31 16.92 -31.15
N GLN A 229 -35.26 16.22 -31.59
CA GLN A 229 -34.96 16.09 -33.03
C GLN A 229 -36.03 15.29 -33.78
N ILE A 230 -36.55 14.21 -33.18
CA ILE A 230 -37.62 13.41 -33.77
C ILE A 230 -38.89 14.25 -33.89
N GLU A 231 -39.27 14.96 -32.83
CA GLU A 231 -40.44 15.85 -32.82
C GLU A 231 -40.36 16.92 -33.92
N LEU A 232 -39.20 17.58 -34.06
CA LEU A 232 -38.97 18.57 -35.12
C LEU A 232 -39.05 17.98 -36.54
N LEU A 233 -38.60 16.74 -36.74
CA LEU A 233 -38.70 16.04 -38.02
C LEU A 233 -40.15 15.65 -38.34
N GLU A 234 -40.92 15.22 -37.35
CA GLU A 234 -42.36 14.93 -37.49
C GLU A 234 -43.16 16.18 -37.83
N GLU A 235 -42.88 17.31 -37.17
CA GLU A 235 -43.50 18.60 -37.49
C GLU A 235 -43.16 19.07 -38.91
N ARG A 236 -41.92 18.90 -39.35
CA ARG A 236 -41.48 19.28 -40.69
C ARG A 236 -42.06 18.35 -41.77
N GLY A 237 -42.25 17.06 -41.48
CA GLY A 237 -42.87 16.10 -42.39
C GLY A 237 -44.40 16.24 -42.51
N ARG A 238 -45.05 16.95 -41.58
CA ARG A 238 -46.49 17.29 -41.64
C ARG A 238 -46.83 18.52 -42.49
N ARG A 239 -45.85 19.30 -42.95
CA ARG A 239 -46.03 20.45 -43.85
C ARG A 239 -45.70 20.07 -45.28
#